data_AF-A0A958P7S2-F1
#
_entry.id   AF-A0A958P7S2-F1
#
_cell.length_a   1.000
_cell.length_b   1.000
_cell.length_c   1.000
_cell.angle_alpha   90.00
_cell.angle_beta   90.00
_cell.angle_gamma   90.00
#
_symmetry.space_group_name_H-M   'P 1'
#
loop_
_entity.id
_entity.type
_entity.pdbx_description
1 polymer ?
#
loop_
_entity_poly.entity_id
_entity_poly.type
_entity_poly.pdbx_seq_one_letter_code
_entity_poly.pdbx_strand_id
1 'polypeptide(L)' 'MFGKSINPYDEQVFAEYQNLTADQIEGKLKRADRTFKEWKMVLLEKRMEVLSKVGHQLDLRKKELA' A
#
# COMPACT_ATOMS: atom_id res chain seq x y z
N MET A 1 -0.43 9.00 18.83
CA MET A 1 0.92 8.40 18.68
C MET A 1 1.29 8.45 17.21
N PHE A 2 2.55 8.69 16.86
CA PHE A 2 3.03 8.74 15.48
C PHE A 2 3.93 7.53 15.23
N GLY A 3 3.81 6.89 14.07
CA GLY A 3 4.80 5.92 13.61
C GLY A 3 6.02 6.66 13.09
N LYS A 4 7.23 6.17 13.37
CA LYS A 4 8.46 6.75 12.84
C LYS A 4 9.29 5.66 12.17
N SER A 5 9.94 6.02 11.07
CA SER A 5 11.01 5.22 10.49
C SER A 5 12.34 5.83 10.90
N ILE A 6 13.17 5.02 11.55
CA ILE A 6 14.48 5.41 12.06
C ILE A 6 15.51 4.56 11.31
N ASN A 7 16.52 5.21 10.75
CA ASN A 7 17.61 4.51 10.08
C ASN A 7 18.44 3.76 11.14
N PRO A 8 18.55 2.42 11.07
CA PRO A 8 19.29 1.67 12.08
C PRO A 8 20.81 1.87 12.02
N TYR A 9 21.35 2.45 10.95
CA TYR A 9 22.79 2.71 10.81
C TYR A 9 23.26 3.93 11.63
N ASP A 10 22.48 5.00 11.66
CA ASP A 10 22.85 6.30 12.26
C ASP A 10 21.83 6.85 13.25
N GLU A 11 20.76 6.09 13.53
CA GLU A 11 19.65 6.44 14.42
C GLU A 11 18.85 7.69 14.00
N GLN A 12 19.02 8.17 12.78
CA GLN A 12 18.30 9.35 12.29
C GLN A 12 16.86 9.00 11.90
N VAL A 13 15.92 9.81 12.36
CA VAL A 13 14.52 9.73 11.90
C VAL A 13 14.44 10.25 10.48
N PHE A 14 13.99 9.42 9.54
CA PHE A 14 13.85 9.82 8.13
C PHE A 14 12.40 9.89 7.65
N ALA A 15 11.45 9.39 8.44
CA ALA A 15 10.03 9.57 8.17
C ALA A 15 9.18 9.51 9.43
N GLU A 16 8.07 10.25 9.43
CA GLU A 16 7.05 10.22 10.49
C GLU A 16 5.66 10.12 9.86
N TYR A 17 4.77 9.38 10.52
CA TYR A 17 3.44 9.06 10.02
C TYR A 17 2.40 9.27 11.11
N GLN A 18 1.29 9.90 10.73
CA GLN A 18 0.15 10.06 11.62
C GLN A 18 -0.65 8.76 11.69
N ASN A 19 -1.02 8.38 12.91
CA ASN A 19 -1.99 7.31 13.09
C ASN A 19 -3.34 7.75 12.51
N LEU A 20 -4.04 6.79 11.90
CA LEU A 20 -5.40 7.01 11.45
C LEU A 20 -6.34 7.17 12.64
N THR A 21 -7.34 8.03 12.48
CA THR A 21 -8.46 8.12 13.43
C THR A 21 -9.42 6.94 13.23
N ALA A 22 -10.29 6.69 14.22
CA ALA A 22 -11.33 5.66 14.12
C ALA A 22 -12.21 5.86 12.87
N ASP A 23 -12.65 7.10 12.61
CA ASP A 23 -13.47 7.42 11.43
C ASP A 23 -12.74 7.18 10.10
N GLN A 24 -11.43 7.47 10.05
CA GLN A 24 -10.62 7.21 8.86
C GLN A 24 -10.42 5.70 8.62
N ILE A 25 -10.25 4.92 9.69
CA ILE A 25 -10.19 3.46 9.63
C ILE A 25 -11.52 2.92 9.10
N GLU A 26 -12.64 3.33 9.70
CA GLU A 26 -13.99 2.93 9.29
C GLU A 26 -14.27 3.28 7.82
N GLY A 27 -13.88 4.49 7.40
CA GLY A 27 -14.00 4.91 6.01
C GLY A 27 -13.18 4.06 5.02
N LYS A 28 -11.98 3.60 5.42
CA LYS A 28 -11.15 2.69 4.61
C LYS A 28 -11.75 1.29 4.55
N LEU A 29 -12.31 0.77 5.65
CA LEU A 29 -12.99 -0.52 5.68
C LEU A 29 -14.22 -0.55 4.77
N LYS A 30 -15.08 0.48 4.85
CA LYS A 30 -16.24 0.61 3.95
C LYS A 30 -15.84 0.66 2.48
N ARG A 31 -14.74 1.35 2.17
CA ARG A 31 -14.20 1.39 0.81
C ARG A 31 -13.71 0.03 0.35
N ALA A 32 -12.97 -0.70 1.20
CA ALA A 32 -12.47 -2.02 0.89
C ALA A 32 -13.61 -3.03 0.64
N ASP A 33 -14.67 -3.01 1.46
CA ASP A 33 -15.86 -3.85 1.27
C ASP A 33 -16.56 -3.56 -0.07
N ARG A 34 -16.77 -2.28 -0.40
CA ARG A 34 -17.36 -1.89 -1.70
C ARG A 34 -16.48 -2.37 -2.86
N THR A 35 -15.18 -2.11 -2.80
CA THR A 35 -14.25 -2.54 -3.85
C THR A 35 -14.20 -4.06 -3.97
N PHE A 36 -14.27 -4.81 -2.87
CA PHE A 36 -14.32 -6.27 -2.92
C PHE A 36 -15.55 -6.79 -3.68
N LYS A 37 -16.72 -6.20 -3.45
CA LYS A 37 -17.97 -6.59 -4.13
C LYS A 37 -17.87 -6.43 -5.65
N GLU A 38 -17.14 -5.43 -6.11
CA GLU A 38 -16.85 -5.19 -7.53
C GLU A 38 -15.72 -6.11 -8.03
N TRP A 39 -14.59 -6.14 -7.31
CA TRP A 39 -13.37 -6.82 -7.70
C TRP A 39 -13.51 -8.35 -7.75
N LYS A 40 -14.37 -8.93 -6.91
CA LYS A 40 -14.63 -10.38 -6.94
C LYS A 40 -15.25 -10.86 -8.25
N MET A 41 -15.89 -9.96 -9.01
CA MET A 41 -16.48 -10.27 -10.31
C MET A 41 -15.49 -10.06 -11.46
N VAL A 42 -14.31 -9.51 -11.19
CA VAL A 42 -13.29 -9.26 -12.21
C VAL A 42 -12.64 -10.57 -12.63
N LEU A 43 -12.54 -10.75 -13.94
CA LEU A 43 -11.91 -11.92 -14.56
C LEU A 43 -10.47 -12.13 -14.06
N LEU A 44 -10.05 -13.38 -13.97
CA LEU A 44 -8.72 -13.72 -13.47
C LEU A 44 -7.62 -13.08 -14.33
N GLU A 45 -7.80 -13.05 -15.64
CA GLU A 45 -6.89 -12.46 -16.61
C GLU A 45 -6.63 -10.99 -16.31
N LYS A 46 -7.68 -10.24 -15.97
CA LYS A 46 -7.55 -8.82 -15.63
C LYS A 46 -6.82 -8.61 -14.31
N ARG A 47 -7.02 -9.51 -13.33
CA ARG A 47 -6.28 -9.50 -12.06
C ARG A 47 -4.80 -9.79 -12.28
N MET A 48 -4.48 -10.77 -13.15
CA MET A 48 -3.10 -11.08 -13.54
C MET A 48 -2.44 -9.92 -14.27
N GLU A 49 -3.14 -9.24 -15.18
CA GLU A 49 -2.61 -8.07 -15.89
C GLU A 49 -2.18 -6.96 -14.91
N VAL A 50 -3.00 -6.67 -13.90
CA VAL A 50 -2.67 -5.69 -12.86
C VAL A 50 -1.45 -6.13 -12.06
N LEU A 51 -1.38 -7.40 -11.64
CA LEU A 51 -0.26 -7.91 -10.88
C LEU A 51 1.06 -7.87 -11.68
N SER A 52 1.03 -8.25 -12.95
CA SER A 52 2.19 -8.18 -13.85
C SER A 52 2.68 -6.73 -14.04
N LYS A 53 1.76 -5.77 -14.12
CA LYS A 53 2.13 -4.34 -14.17
C LYS A 53 2.82 -3.88 -12.89
N VAL A 54 2.36 -4.33 -11.72
CA VAL A 54 3.03 -4.04 -10.44
C VAL A 54 4.44 -4.62 -10.45
N GLY A 55 4.61 -5.89 -10.85
CA GLY A 55 5.93 -6.52 -10.96
C GLY A 55 6.87 -5.73 -11.88
N HIS A 56 6.39 -5.33 -13.05
CA HIS A 56 7.17 -4.51 -13.98
C HIS A 56 7.59 -3.16 -13.37
N GLN A 57 6.70 -2.49 -12.62
CA GLN A 57 7.05 -1.22 -11.95
C GLN A 57 8.11 -1.42 -10.86
N LEU A 58 8.07 -2.55 -10.13
CA LEU A 58 9.07 -2.89 -9.13
C LEU A 58 10.44 -3.14 -9.79
N ASP A 59 10.48 -3.84 -10.93
CA ASP A 59 11.73 -4.05 -11.68
C ASP A 59 12.33 -2.74 -12.20
N LEU A 60 11.49 -1.86 -12.76
CA LEU A 60 11.93 -0.56 -13.27
C LEU A 60 12.51 0.33 -12.16
N ARG A 61 11.91 0.28 -10.96
CA ARG A 61 12.30 1.12 -9.81
C ARG A 61 13.17 0.38 -8.80
N LYS A 62 13.74 -0.77 -9.18
CA LYS A 62 14.49 -1.66 -8.28
C LYS A 62 15.60 -0.94 -7.51
N LYS A 63 16.32 -0.01 -8.15
CA LYS A 63 17.40 0.74 -7.48
C LYS A 63 16.90 1.76 -6.45
N GLU A 64 15.69 2.27 -6.65
CA GLU A 64 15.07 3.27 -5.75
C GLU A 64 14.39 2.60 -4.55
N LEU A 65 13.87 1.38 -4.74
CA LEU A 65 13.08 0.64 -3.75
C LEU A 65 13.86 -0.47 -3.02
N ALA A 66 15.15 -0.65 -3.32
CA ALA A 66 16.06 -1.58 -2.64
C ALA A 66 16.65 -0.94 -1.38
#